data_AF-A0A8C2RM15-F1
#
_entry.id   AF-A0A8C2RM15-F1
#
_cell.length_a   1.000
_cell.length_b   1.000
_cell.length_c   1.000
_cell.angle_alpha   90.00
_cell.angle_beta   90.00
_cell.angle_gamma   90.00
#
_symmetry.space_group_name_H-M   'P 1'
#
loop_
_entity.id
_entity.type
_entity.pdbx_description
1 polymer ?
#
loop_
_entity_poly.entity_id
_entity_poly.type
_entity_poly.pdbx_seq_one_letter_code
_entity_poly.pdbx_strand_id
1 'polypeptide(L)'
;MGRRTALGSVAMAGMCGAFFLLVHAVVLLILLLNQVTMVTGKTSCNPGEYEVGENLSCSRVCPAGYYVSTRIDQNHHIGACSPCPSGTFRAHPSEEPRCVPCAQCREDQEVVKRCSTTSDQECRCQPGKFYCDSEDCTESCFRCTRCGDGAILQPCTAINNTVCALNPESGEGPIPSLKSVKAKG
;
A
#
# COMPACT_ATOMS: atom_id res chain seq x y z
N MET A 1 30.47 -29.02 97.84
CA MET A 1 29.24 -28.33 98.28
C MET A 1 29.34 -26.85 97.91
N GLY A 2 28.36 -26.15 97.33
CA GLY A 2 26.95 -26.48 97.12
C GLY A 2 26.30 -25.62 96.01
N ARG A 3 25.17 -26.11 95.51
CA ARG A 3 24.28 -25.50 94.50
C ARG A 3 23.52 -24.30 95.08
N ARG A 4 23.34 -23.24 94.28
CA ARG A 4 22.11 -22.43 94.26
C ARG A 4 21.77 -22.02 92.82
N THR A 5 20.52 -22.31 92.47
CA THR A 5 19.79 -22.09 91.22
C THR A 5 19.22 -20.67 91.11
N ALA A 6 18.73 -20.33 89.90
CA ALA A 6 17.91 -19.17 89.47
C ALA A 6 18.69 -18.13 88.63
N LEU A 7 18.19 -17.53 87.54
CA LEU A 7 16.84 -17.36 87.00
C LEU A 7 16.97 -17.01 85.49
N GLY A 8 15.95 -17.34 84.69
CA GLY A 8 16.02 -17.29 83.21
C GLY A 8 16.07 -15.91 82.56
N SER A 9 16.28 -15.92 81.25
CA SER A 9 15.87 -14.87 80.31
C SER A 9 15.79 -15.48 78.91
N VAL A 10 14.58 -15.50 78.36
CA VAL A 10 14.29 -15.87 76.96
C VAL A 10 14.76 -14.72 76.07
N ALA A 11 15.54 -14.99 75.03
CA ALA A 11 15.72 -14.05 73.93
C ALA A 11 15.84 -14.82 72.60
N MET A 12 14.86 -14.56 71.74
CA MET A 12 14.59 -15.18 70.46
C MET A 12 15.69 -14.83 69.45
N ALA A 13 16.67 -15.71 69.24
CA ALA A 13 17.71 -15.53 68.23
C ALA A 13 17.68 -16.72 67.24
N GLY A 14 16.73 -16.69 66.30
CA GLY A 14 16.63 -17.73 65.27
C GLY A 14 15.75 -17.39 64.07
N MET A 15 15.14 -16.21 64.03
CA MET A 15 14.16 -15.83 62.99
C MET A 15 14.74 -14.92 61.90
N CYS A 16 15.99 -14.45 62.02
CA CYS A 16 16.58 -13.51 61.07
C CYS A 16 16.76 -14.13 59.67
N GLY A 17 17.49 -15.24 59.54
CA GLY A 17 17.95 -15.73 58.23
C GLY A 17 16.81 -16.17 57.30
N ALA A 18 15.88 -16.98 57.79
CA ALA A 18 14.76 -17.48 56.99
C ALA A 18 13.78 -16.36 56.62
N PHE A 19 13.56 -15.39 57.52
CA PHE A 19 12.72 -14.22 57.23
C PHE A 19 13.36 -13.34 56.16
N PHE A 20 14.66 -13.07 56.24
CA PHE A 20 15.36 -12.33 55.20
C PHE A 20 15.32 -13.04 53.84
N LEU A 21 15.50 -14.37 53.79
CA LEU A 21 15.41 -15.15 52.55
C LEU A 21 14.00 -15.14 51.94
N LEU A 22 12.96 -15.25 52.77
CA LEU A 22 11.56 -15.15 52.33
C LEU A 22 11.25 -13.75 51.79
N VAL A 23 11.71 -12.70 52.47
CA VAL A 23 11.55 -11.32 52.00
C VAL A 23 12.26 -11.11 50.66
N HIS A 24 13.50 -11.59 50.51
CA HIS A 24 14.21 -11.50 49.22
C HIS A 24 13.54 -12.30 48.10
N ALA A 25 13.03 -13.50 48.40
CA ALA A 25 12.30 -14.32 47.43
C ALA A 25 10.98 -13.66 47.00
N VAL A 26 10.24 -13.05 47.92
CA VAL A 26 9.02 -12.29 47.63
C VAL A 26 9.34 -11.03 46.82
N VAL A 27 10.41 -10.31 47.18
CA VAL A 27 10.87 -9.14 46.41
C VAL A 27 11.29 -9.55 44.99
N LEU A 28 12.05 -10.64 44.82
CA LEU A 28 12.39 -11.18 43.51
C LEU A 28 11.14 -11.61 42.72
N LEU A 29 10.16 -12.23 43.38
CA LEU A 29 8.91 -12.63 42.74
C LEU A 29 8.09 -11.40 42.30
N ILE A 30 8.03 -10.34 43.10
CA ILE A 30 7.40 -9.06 42.75
C ILE A 30 8.14 -8.39 41.58
N LEU A 31 9.48 -8.40 41.59
CA LEU A 31 10.30 -7.85 40.50
C LEU A 31 10.12 -8.64 39.19
N LEU A 32 9.94 -9.96 39.26
CA LEU A 32 9.66 -10.83 38.10
C LEU A 32 8.23 -10.65 37.58
N LEU A 33 7.24 -10.45 38.47
CA LEU A 33 5.85 -10.15 38.09
C LEU A 33 5.71 -8.75 37.46
N ASN A 34 6.62 -7.81 37.77
CA ASN A 34 6.64 -6.46 37.21
C ASN A 34 7.25 -6.37 35.78
N GLN A 35 7.65 -7.48 35.15
CA GLN A 35 8.17 -7.48 33.77
C GLN A 35 7.09 -7.66 32.68
N VAL A 36 5.79 -7.66 33.04
CA VAL A 36 4.69 -7.76 32.07
C VAL A 36 3.85 -6.48 32.09
N THR A 37 4.49 -5.33 31.88
CA THR A 37 3.77 -4.16 31.38
C THR A 37 3.71 -4.30 29.87
N MET A 38 2.58 -4.75 29.34
CA MET A 38 2.22 -4.45 27.96
C MET A 38 2.29 -2.93 27.84
N VAL A 39 3.29 -2.43 27.10
CA VAL A 39 3.31 -1.03 26.67
C VAL A 39 2.07 -0.86 25.82
N THR A 40 0.97 -0.46 26.45
CA THR A 40 -0.18 0.10 25.76
C THR A 40 0.23 1.52 25.40
N GLY A 41 1.24 1.61 24.54
CA GLY A 41 1.64 2.86 23.93
C GLY A 41 0.47 3.26 23.07
N LYS A 42 -0.37 4.17 23.57
CA LYS A 42 -1.18 4.98 22.68
C LYS A 42 -0.15 5.67 21.78
N THR A 43 -0.06 5.25 20.52
CA THR A 43 0.89 5.80 19.56
C THR A 43 0.45 7.24 19.26
N SER A 44 0.76 8.16 20.17
CA SER A 44 0.52 9.57 19.96
C SER A 44 1.55 10.01 18.94
N CYS A 45 1.11 10.13 17.69
CA CYS A 45 1.95 10.64 16.62
C CYS A 45 2.41 12.06 16.95
N ASN A 46 3.57 12.44 16.40
CA ASN A 46 4.08 13.80 16.61
C ASN A 46 3.12 14.82 15.97
N PRO A 47 3.13 16.08 16.41
CA PRO A 47 2.35 17.13 15.74
C PRO A 47 2.66 17.16 14.22
N GLY A 48 1.62 16.98 13.38
CA GLY A 48 1.75 16.90 11.91
C GLY A 48 1.90 15.48 11.34
N GLU A 49 1.87 14.46 12.19
CA GLU A 49 1.70 13.07 11.80
C GLU A 49 0.26 12.61 12.09
N TYR A 50 -0.27 11.73 11.26
CA TYR A 50 -1.58 11.10 11.51
C TYR A 50 -1.45 9.58 11.52
N GLU A 51 -2.33 8.94 12.28
CA GLU A 51 -2.37 7.49 12.44
C GLU A 51 -2.87 6.83 11.14
N VAL A 52 -2.11 5.88 10.61
CA VAL A 52 -2.46 5.11 9.42
C VAL A 52 -2.53 3.62 9.75
N GLY A 53 -3.71 3.03 9.46
CA GLY A 53 -3.97 1.60 9.55
C GLY A 53 -4.23 1.07 10.97
N GLU A 54 -4.58 -0.22 11.07
CA GLU A 54 -4.89 -0.90 12.34
C GLU A 54 -3.67 -1.05 13.27
N ASN A 55 -2.45 -0.84 12.75
CA ASN A 55 -1.19 -0.93 13.50
C ASN A 55 -0.70 0.42 14.05
N LEU A 56 -1.51 1.49 13.99
CA LEU A 56 -1.19 2.85 14.47
C LEU A 56 0.22 3.32 14.08
N SER A 57 0.56 3.25 12.79
CA SER A 57 1.80 3.81 12.26
C SER A 57 1.65 5.32 12.04
N CYS A 58 2.64 6.12 12.42
CA CYS A 58 2.62 7.57 12.25
C CYS A 58 3.21 7.97 10.89
N SER A 59 2.44 8.67 10.07
CA SER A 59 2.84 9.11 8.72
C SER A 59 2.89 10.63 8.63
N ARG A 60 3.91 11.17 7.94
CA ARG A 60 4.06 12.61 7.62
C ARG A 60 3.53 13.00 6.25
N VAL A 61 3.06 12.04 5.44
CA VAL A 61 2.57 12.25 4.07
C VAL A 61 1.06 12.07 4.03
N CYS A 62 0.26 12.84 3.30
CA CYS A 62 -1.20 12.65 3.26
C CYS A 62 -1.58 11.27 2.70
N PRO A 63 -2.70 10.66 3.12
CA PRO A 63 -3.08 9.33 2.65
C PRO A 63 -3.59 9.39 1.20
N ALA A 64 -3.72 8.23 0.57
CA ALA A 64 -4.37 8.13 -0.74
C ALA A 64 -5.76 8.78 -0.71
N GLY A 65 -6.11 9.52 -1.77
CA GLY A 65 -7.34 10.30 -1.83
C GLY A 65 -7.28 11.69 -1.20
N TYR A 66 -6.12 12.11 -0.68
CA TYR A 66 -5.93 13.42 -0.06
C TYR A 66 -4.69 14.14 -0.63
N TYR A 67 -4.68 15.46 -0.52
CA TYR A 67 -3.55 16.33 -0.87
C TYR A 67 -3.19 17.26 0.29
N VAL A 68 -1.98 17.82 0.25
CA VAL A 68 -1.48 18.77 1.25
C VAL A 68 -2.13 20.13 1.05
N SER A 69 -3.08 20.47 1.92
CA SER A 69 -3.75 21.78 1.90
C SER A 69 -2.96 22.89 2.61
N THR A 70 -2.09 22.55 3.56
CA THR A 70 -1.29 23.55 4.30
C THR A 70 0.05 22.96 4.68
N ARG A 71 1.12 23.75 4.52
CA ARG A 71 2.47 23.46 5.02
C ARG A 71 2.80 24.42 6.18
N ILE A 72 3.60 23.96 7.14
CA ILE A 72 3.93 24.71 8.37
C ILE A 72 5.33 25.40 8.30
N ASP A 73 5.99 25.33 7.14
CA ASP A 73 7.25 26.01 6.77
C ASP A 73 8.59 25.30 7.06
N GLN A 74 9.46 25.48 6.04
CA GLN A 74 10.89 25.14 5.87
C GLN A 74 11.32 23.67 5.77
N ASN A 75 10.70 22.72 6.49
CA ASN A 75 11.09 21.30 6.43
C ASN A 75 10.06 20.39 5.74
N HIS A 76 9.21 20.95 4.87
CA HIS A 76 8.13 20.25 4.15
C HIS A 76 7.09 19.55 5.06
N HIS A 77 7.07 19.82 6.36
CA HIS A 77 6.08 19.27 7.28
C HIS A 77 4.65 19.62 6.88
N ILE A 78 3.82 18.59 6.78
CA ILE A 78 2.42 18.68 6.39
C ILE A 78 1.60 19.13 7.60
N GLY A 79 0.86 20.24 7.43
CA GLY A 79 0.00 20.78 8.49
C GLY A 79 -1.45 20.31 8.41
N ALA A 80 -1.95 20.08 7.19
CA ALA A 80 -3.31 19.59 6.98
C ALA A 80 -3.45 18.90 5.62
N CYS A 81 -4.25 17.83 5.61
CA CYS A 81 -4.65 17.09 4.41
C CYS A 81 -6.12 17.38 4.08
N SER A 82 -6.40 17.62 2.80
CA SER A 82 -7.77 17.80 2.29
C SER A 82 -8.10 16.74 1.25
N PRO A 83 -9.37 16.29 1.14
CA PRO A 83 -9.76 15.27 0.18
C PRO A 83 -9.60 15.78 -1.26
N CYS A 84 -9.28 14.88 -2.17
CA CYS A 84 -9.22 15.20 -3.59
C CYS A 84 -10.59 15.70 -4.11
N PRO A 85 -10.65 16.81 -4.85
CA PRO A 85 -11.88 17.25 -5.49
C PRO A 85 -12.32 16.27 -6.59
N SER A 86 -13.60 16.31 -6.93
CA SER A 86 -14.17 15.50 -8.03
C SER A 86 -13.40 15.71 -9.34
N GLY A 87 -13.14 14.61 -10.05
CA GLY A 87 -12.32 14.65 -11.26
C GLY A 87 -10.81 14.66 -11.02
N THR A 88 -10.37 14.43 -9.77
CA THR A 88 -8.95 14.24 -9.44
C THR A 88 -8.75 13.06 -8.50
N PHE A 89 -7.53 12.51 -8.48
CA PHE A 89 -7.18 11.36 -7.67
C PHE A 89 -5.75 11.45 -7.11
N ARG A 90 -5.48 10.64 -6.08
CA ARG A 90 -4.17 10.40 -5.52
C ARG A 90 -4.07 8.93 -5.10
N ALA A 91 -3.34 8.13 -5.87
CA ALA A 91 -3.30 6.68 -5.69
C ALA A 91 -2.49 6.21 -4.47
N HIS A 92 -1.49 7.00 -4.07
CA HIS A 92 -0.57 6.64 -3.01
C HIS A 92 -0.42 7.78 -2.01
N PRO A 93 -0.05 7.47 -0.75
CA PRO A 93 0.26 8.49 0.22
C PRO A 93 1.37 9.43 -0.29
N SER A 94 1.18 10.74 -0.13
CA SER A 94 2.03 11.71 -0.82
C SER A 94 2.07 13.08 -0.13
N GLU A 95 3.08 13.89 -0.44
CA GLU A 95 3.28 15.23 0.12
C GLU A 95 2.82 16.34 -0.83
N GLU A 96 2.08 15.98 -1.87
CA GLU A 96 1.79 16.85 -2.98
C GLU A 96 0.66 17.82 -2.63
N PRO A 97 0.80 19.10 -2.97
CA PRO A 97 -0.19 20.13 -2.63
C PRO A 97 -1.43 20.12 -3.53
N ARG A 98 -1.57 19.13 -4.41
CA ARG A 98 -2.67 18.98 -5.36
C ARG A 98 -2.84 17.52 -5.75
N CYS A 99 -4.05 17.10 -6.10
CA CYS A 99 -4.31 15.80 -6.69
C CYS A 99 -4.04 15.81 -8.20
N VAL A 100 -3.94 14.62 -8.79
CA VAL A 100 -3.73 14.43 -10.23
C VAL A 100 -5.10 14.45 -10.93
N PRO A 101 -5.28 15.21 -12.02
CA PRO A 101 -6.51 15.14 -12.82
C PRO A 101 -6.74 13.75 -13.36
N CYS A 102 -7.98 13.27 -13.34
CA CYS A 102 -8.29 11.97 -13.95
C CYS A 102 -8.08 12.01 -15.47
N ALA A 103 -7.63 10.90 -16.04
CA ALA A 103 -7.57 10.70 -17.47
C ALA A 103 -8.97 10.79 -18.10
N GLN A 104 -9.05 11.36 -19.30
CA GLN A 104 -10.28 11.37 -20.10
C GLN A 104 -10.16 10.33 -21.22
N CYS A 105 -11.20 9.52 -21.39
CA CYS A 105 -11.25 8.59 -22.50
C CYS A 105 -11.55 9.34 -23.79
N ARG A 106 -10.86 8.96 -24.86
CA ARG A 106 -11.12 9.47 -26.21
C ARG A 106 -12.43 8.92 -26.75
N GLU A 107 -12.92 9.50 -27.85
CA GLU A 107 -14.16 9.08 -28.52
C GLU A 107 -14.12 7.62 -29.01
N ASP A 108 -12.94 7.09 -29.32
CA ASP A 108 -12.71 5.73 -29.79
C ASP A 108 -12.53 4.70 -28.65
N GLN A 109 -12.65 5.16 -27.40
CA GLN A 109 -12.49 4.36 -26.19
C GLN A 109 -13.80 4.30 -25.38
N GLU A 110 -13.86 3.36 -24.44
CA GLU A 110 -14.88 3.21 -23.42
C GLU A 110 -14.25 3.28 -22.03
N VAL A 111 -14.98 3.83 -21.05
CA VAL A 111 -14.57 3.83 -19.64
C VAL A 111 -14.80 2.44 -19.08
N VAL A 112 -13.74 1.75 -18.68
CA VAL A 112 -13.82 0.43 -18.03
C VAL A 112 -13.73 0.51 -16.51
N LYS A 113 -13.10 1.57 -15.99
CA LYS A 113 -13.07 1.89 -14.56
C LYS A 113 -13.22 3.39 -14.39
N ARG A 114 -14.20 3.81 -13.59
CA ARG A 114 -14.42 5.22 -13.33
C ARG A 114 -13.35 5.77 -12.39
N CYS A 115 -13.03 7.05 -12.56
CA CYS A 115 -12.15 7.73 -11.63
C CYS A 115 -12.74 7.74 -10.20
N SER A 116 -11.88 7.60 -9.21
CA SER A 116 -12.19 7.77 -7.80
C SER A 116 -11.13 8.66 -7.16
N THR A 117 -11.30 9.05 -5.89
CA THR A 117 -10.27 9.85 -5.20
C THR A 117 -8.94 9.10 -5.08
N THR A 118 -8.93 7.77 -5.15
CA THR A 118 -7.73 6.93 -4.99
C THR A 118 -7.29 6.21 -6.26
N SER A 119 -8.01 6.36 -7.38
CA SER A 119 -7.67 5.67 -8.62
C SER A 119 -8.03 6.49 -9.84
N ASP A 120 -7.15 6.45 -10.83
CA ASP A 120 -7.45 7.06 -12.12
C ASP A 120 -8.62 6.35 -12.83
N GLN A 121 -9.16 7.03 -13.83
CA GLN A 121 -10.03 6.45 -14.83
C GLN A 121 -9.22 5.54 -15.76
N GLU A 122 -9.72 4.34 -16.03
CA GLU A 122 -9.12 3.44 -17.02
C GLU A 122 -9.99 3.38 -18.26
N CYS A 123 -9.34 3.56 -19.42
CA CYS A 123 -9.97 3.58 -20.73
C CYS A 123 -9.52 2.37 -21.53
N ARG A 124 -10.41 1.82 -22.35
CA ARG A 124 -10.11 0.70 -23.26
C ARG A 124 -10.68 0.99 -24.63
N CYS A 125 -10.04 0.50 -25.70
CA CYS A 125 -10.64 0.56 -27.02
C CYS A 125 -12.01 -0.12 -27.04
N GLN A 126 -12.96 0.47 -27.77
CA GLN A 126 -14.29 -0.11 -27.92
C GLN A 126 -14.22 -1.53 -28.52
N PRO A 127 -15.23 -2.39 -28.27
CA PRO A 127 -15.25 -3.77 -28.78
C PRO A 127 -14.99 -3.86 -30.29
N GLY A 128 -14.10 -4.78 -30.68
CA GLY A 128 -13.69 -4.95 -32.08
C GLY A 128 -12.62 -3.97 -32.56
N LYS A 129 -11.97 -3.26 -31.63
CA LYS A 129 -10.78 -2.44 -31.88
C LYS A 129 -9.63 -2.82 -30.96
N PHE A 130 -8.40 -2.53 -31.39
CA PHE A 130 -7.18 -2.71 -30.63
C PHE A 130 -6.37 -1.41 -30.61
N TYR A 131 -5.60 -1.22 -29.55
CA TYR A 131 -4.63 -0.14 -29.41
C TYR A 131 -3.28 -0.59 -29.97
N CYS A 132 -2.63 0.25 -30.78
CA CYS A 132 -1.28 -0.04 -31.26
C CYS A 132 -0.24 0.70 -30.41
N ASP A 133 0.52 -0.05 -29.60
CA ASP A 133 1.54 0.46 -28.68
C ASP A 133 2.94 0.52 -29.34
N SER A 134 3.00 0.99 -30.59
CA SER A 134 4.25 1.09 -31.36
C SER A 134 4.44 2.52 -31.84
N GLU A 135 5.70 2.97 -31.88
CA GLU A 135 6.06 4.30 -32.40
C GLU A 135 5.63 4.52 -33.86
N ASP A 136 5.43 3.45 -34.62
CA ASP A 136 4.96 3.50 -36.01
C ASP A 136 3.45 3.77 -36.12
N CYS A 137 2.73 3.72 -35.00
CA CYS A 137 1.29 3.91 -34.94
C CYS A 137 0.94 5.28 -34.35
N THR A 138 -0.14 5.87 -34.85
CA THR A 138 -0.78 7.00 -34.18
C THR A 138 -1.52 6.50 -32.93
N GLU A 139 -1.53 7.31 -31.88
CA GLU A 139 -2.23 7.10 -30.61
C GLU A 139 -3.77 6.98 -30.78
N SER A 140 -4.25 5.85 -31.32
CA SER A 140 -5.66 5.61 -31.68
C SER A 140 -6.05 4.12 -31.60
N CYS A 141 -7.35 3.84 -31.59
CA CYS A 141 -7.95 2.51 -31.60
C CYS A 141 -8.32 2.07 -33.01
N PHE A 142 -7.55 1.12 -33.53
CA PHE A 142 -7.70 0.57 -34.87
C PHE A 142 -8.69 -0.58 -34.89
N ARG A 143 -9.44 -0.74 -35.98
CA ARG A 143 -10.38 -1.87 -36.13
C ARG A 143 -9.60 -3.17 -36.27
N CYS A 144 -10.07 -4.22 -35.61
CA CYS A 144 -9.52 -5.55 -35.78
C CYS A 144 -9.71 -6.04 -37.22
N THR A 145 -8.70 -6.69 -37.79
CA THR A 145 -8.78 -7.39 -39.07
C THR A 145 -9.81 -8.51 -39.00
N ARG A 146 -10.59 -8.68 -40.07
CA ARG A 146 -11.52 -9.81 -40.25
C ARG A 146 -10.88 -10.80 -41.23
N CYS A 147 -10.84 -12.07 -40.88
CA CYS A 147 -10.16 -13.08 -41.69
C CYS A 147 -10.98 -13.61 -42.88
N GLY A 148 -12.21 -13.15 -43.08
CA GLY A 148 -13.08 -13.67 -44.14
C GLY A 148 -13.23 -15.19 -44.02
N ASP A 149 -12.87 -15.92 -45.07
CA ASP A 149 -12.86 -17.40 -45.11
C ASP A 149 -11.60 -18.03 -44.48
N GLY A 150 -10.60 -17.22 -44.14
CA GLY A 150 -9.36 -17.67 -43.52
C GLY A 150 -9.53 -17.99 -42.03
N ALA A 151 -8.76 -18.96 -41.53
CA ALA A 151 -8.76 -19.32 -40.11
C ALA A 151 -8.13 -18.21 -39.24
N ILE A 152 -8.69 -17.99 -38.04
CA ILE A 152 -8.11 -17.09 -37.03
C ILE A 152 -6.99 -17.83 -36.31
N LEU A 153 -5.76 -17.34 -36.43
CA LEU A 153 -4.59 -17.86 -35.70
C LEU A 153 -4.46 -17.22 -34.31
N GLN A 154 -4.77 -15.93 -34.22
CA GLN A 154 -4.81 -15.19 -32.96
C GLN A 154 -6.03 -14.26 -32.94
N PRO A 155 -6.88 -14.35 -31.91
CA PRO A 155 -8.03 -13.47 -31.79
C PRO A 155 -7.58 -12.03 -31.47
N CYS A 156 -8.42 -11.07 -31.86
CA CYS A 156 -8.22 -9.68 -31.48
C CYS A 156 -8.35 -9.48 -29.96
N THR A 157 -7.50 -8.62 -29.41
CA THR A 157 -7.59 -8.14 -28.02
C THR A 157 -7.60 -6.62 -28.00
N ALA A 158 -7.72 -6.02 -26.82
CA ALA A 158 -7.68 -4.56 -26.68
C ALA A 158 -6.32 -3.94 -27.10
N ILE A 159 -5.26 -4.74 -27.24
CA ILE A 159 -3.90 -4.28 -27.58
C ILE A 159 -3.30 -5.01 -28.79
N ASN A 160 -3.92 -6.09 -29.26
CA ASN A 160 -3.41 -6.90 -30.36
C ASN A 160 -4.47 -7.06 -31.45
N ASN A 161 -4.06 -6.90 -32.70
CA ASN A 161 -4.92 -7.18 -33.85
C ASN A 161 -5.20 -8.69 -34.01
N THR A 162 -6.25 -9.03 -34.77
CA THR A 162 -6.46 -10.39 -35.27
C THR A 162 -5.32 -10.80 -36.20
N VAL A 163 -4.84 -12.03 -36.06
CA VAL A 163 -3.90 -12.66 -37.01
C VAL A 163 -4.64 -13.75 -37.78
N CYS A 164 -4.64 -13.64 -39.11
CA CYS A 164 -5.30 -14.56 -40.02
C CYS A 164 -4.31 -15.54 -40.64
N ALA A 165 -4.74 -16.78 -40.88
CA ALA A 165 -4.03 -17.68 -41.78
C ALA A 165 -4.05 -17.07 -43.18
N LEU A 166 -2.89 -17.00 -43.84
CA LEU A 166 -2.79 -16.51 -45.21
C LEU A 166 -3.57 -17.45 -46.13
N ASN A 167 -4.64 -16.93 -46.76
CA ASN A 167 -5.18 -17.56 -47.95
C ASN A 167 -4.38 -17.05 -49.15
N PRO A 168 -3.77 -17.91 -49.97
CA PRO A 168 -2.95 -17.50 -51.11
C PRO A 168 -3.72 -16.75 -52.23
N GLU A 169 -5.04 -16.55 -52.11
CA GLU A 169 -5.88 -15.93 -53.15
C GLU A 169 -6.41 -14.51 -52.82
N SER A 170 -6.27 -14.00 -51.60
CA SER A 170 -6.72 -12.64 -51.26
C SER A 170 -5.53 -11.70 -51.08
N GLY A 171 -5.20 -10.94 -52.12
CA GLY A 171 -4.09 -9.98 -52.18
C GLY A 171 -4.20 -8.74 -51.26
N GLU A 172 -4.89 -8.83 -50.13
CA GLU A 172 -4.80 -7.84 -49.05
C GLU A 172 -4.02 -8.49 -47.91
N GLY A 173 -2.70 -8.30 -47.93
CA GLY A 173 -1.80 -8.87 -46.94
C GLY A 173 -2.13 -8.36 -45.53
N PRO A 174 -1.79 -9.12 -44.47
CA PRO A 174 -1.94 -8.63 -43.11
C PRO A 174 -1.17 -7.31 -42.95
N ILE A 175 -1.83 -6.27 -42.45
CA ILE A 175 -1.11 -5.14 -41.82
C ILE A 175 -0.12 -5.81 -40.85
N PRO A 176 1.19 -5.55 -40.97
CA PRO A 176 2.17 -6.32 -40.25
C PRO A 176 1.79 -6.34 -38.77
N SER A 177 1.61 -7.54 -38.20
CA SER A 177 1.77 -7.71 -36.78
C SER A 177 3.16 -7.18 -36.48
N LEU A 178 3.23 -5.97 -35.92
CA LEU A 178 4.47 -5.34 -35.52
C LEU A 178 5.19 -6.35 -34.65
N LYS A 179 6.25 -6.94 -35.22
CA LYS A 179 7.12 -7.87 -34.52
C LYS A 179 7.54 -7.15 -33.26
N SER A 180 7.42 -7.81 -32.11
CA SER A 180 8.06 -7.38 -30.88
C SER A 180 9.49 -6.97 -31.21
N VAL A 181 9.74 -5.66 -31.21
CA VAL A 181 11.09 -5.14 -31.36
C VAL A 181 11.82 -5.59 -30.13
N LYS A 182 12.80 -6.45 -30.37
CA LYS A 182 13.77 -6.96 -29.42
C LYS A 182 14.28 -5.80 -28.56
N ALA A 183 14.13 -5.91 -27.25
CA ALA A 183 14.82 -5.05 -26.30
C ALA A 183 16.31 -5.00 -26.69
N LYS A 184 16.79 -3.79 -26.94
CA LYS A 184 18.19 -3.49 -27.20
C LYS A 184 18.60 -2.46 -26.13
N GLY A 185 19.43 -2.91 -25.20
CA GLY A 185 19.93 -2.13 -24.06
C GLY A 185 20.19 -3.04 -22.88
#